data_AF-A0A0C9VLL0-F1
#
_entry.id   AF-A0A0C9VLL0-F1
#
_cell.length_a   1.000
_cell.length_b   1.000
_cell.length_c   1.000
_cell.angle_alpha   90.00
_cell.angle_beta   90.00
_cell.angle_gamma   90.00
#
_symmetry.space_group_name_H-M   'P 1'
#
loop_
_entity.id
_entity.type
_entity.pdbx_description
1 polymer ?
#
loop_
_entity_poly.entity_id
_entity_poly.type
_entity_poly.pdbx_seq_one_letter_code
_entity_poly.pdbx_strand_id
1 'polypeptide(L)'
;MQAVTNAIQDRMGPLPTAAKPEYKHREDGSTMKALAWFGNNDVRVVDAPIPDITEDNDVILQVTGTTICGSDLHLFHGEIMTMQKGDILGHEFMGKVEKVGKNFPDRLW
;
A
#
# COMPACT_ATOMS: atom_id res chain seq x y z
N MET A 1 -19.09 -19.17 -6.86
CA MET A 1 -18.06 -18.93 -5.82
C MET A 1 -18.34 -17.63 -5.08
N GLN A 2 -18.48 -16.49 -5.77
CA GLN A 2 -18.83 -15.18 -5.18
C GLN A 2 -20.05 -15.18 -4.24
N ALA A 3 -21.16 -15.84 -4.61
CA ALA A 3 -22.40 -15.80 -3.81
C ALA A 3 -22.26 -16.43 -2.42
N VAL A 4 -21.48 -17.51 -2.31
CA VAL A 4 -21.20 -18.16 -1.02
C VAL A 4 -20.26 -17.30 -0.18
N THR A 5 -19.25 -16.69 -0.83
CA THR A 5 -18.32 -15.75 -0.18
C THR A 5 -19.06 -14.54 0.38
N ASN A 6 -19.99 -13.94 -0.38
CA ASN A 6 -20.77 -12.79 0.07
C ASN A 6 -21.68 -13.12 1.26
N ALA A 7 -22.33 -14.29 1.25
CA ALA A 7 -23.17 -14.72 2.37
C ALA A 7 -22.38 -15.00 3.65
N ILE A 8 -21.12 -15.45 3.53
CA ILE A 8 -20.21 -15.63 4.67
C ILE A 8 -19.73 -14.27 5.20
N GLN A 9 -19.39 -13.33 4.31
CA GLN A 9 -19.00 -11.96 4.65
C GLN A 9 -20.11 -11.25 5.46
N ASP A 10 -21.38 -11.36 5.02
CA ASP A 10 -22.53 -10.76 5.71
C ASP A 10 -22.72 -11.33 7.12
N ARG A 11 -22.39 -12.61 7.32
CA ARG A 11 -22.51 -13.30 8.62
C ARG A 11 -21.36 -12.98 9.58
N MET A 12 -20.17 -12.66 9.06
CA MET A 12 -19.00 -12.32 9.88
C MET A 12 -19.07 -10.90 10.45
N GLY A 13 -19.95 -10.04 9.92
CA GLY A 13 -20.04 -8.63 10.29
C GLY A 13 -18.84 -7.81 9.79
N PRO A 14 -18.94 -6.47 9.73
CA PRO A 14 -17.83 -5.65 9.28
C PRO A 14 -16.72 -5.69 10.33
N LEU A 15 -15.65 -6.42 10.04
CA LEU A 15 -14.37 -6.09 10.66
C LEU A 15 -13.95 -4.71 10.14
N PRO A 16 -13.58 -3.76 11.01
CA PRO A 16 -13.08 -2.47 10.56
C PRO A 16 -11.82 -2.70 9.73
N THR A 17 -11.97 -2.56 8.41
CA THR A 17 -10.92 -2.68 7.39
C THR A 17 -10.64 -1.32 6.75
N ALA A 18 -11.13 -0.25 7.35
CA ALA A 18 -10.92 1.11 6.88
C ALA A 18 -9.43 1.46 7.00
N ALA A 19 -8.72 1.36 5.87
CA ALA A 19 -7.41 1.97 5.71
C ALA A 19 -7.60 3.47 5.50
N LYS A 20 -6.90 4.28 6.27
CA LYS A 20 -6.80 5.71 6.03
C LYS A 20 -5.67 5.94 5.03
N PRO A 21 -5.90 6.63 3.90
CA PRO A 21 -4.85 6.86 2.91
C PRO A 21 -3.79 7.86 3.41
N GLU A 22 -4.05 8.59 4.49
CA GLU A 22 -3.12 9.54 5.08
C GLU A 22 -2.03 8.83 5.89
N TYR A 23 -0.77 9.14 5.57
CA TYR A 23 0.40 8.71 6.33
C TYR A 23 1.35 9.89 6.53
N LYS A 24 2.20 9.81 7.56
CA LYS A 24 3.24 10.81 7.83
C LYS A 24 4.38 10.64 6.84
N HIS A 25 4.93 11.76 6.41
CA HIS A 25 6.19 11.81 5.67
C HIS A 25 7.33 12.15 6.62
N ARG A 26 8.56 11.82 6.24
CA ARG A 26 9.74 12.27 6.99
C ARG A 26 9.85 13.79 7.04
N GLU A 27 10.25 14.29 8.19
CA GLU A 27 10.44 15.73 8.43
C GLU A 27 11.59 16.33 7.59
N ASP A 28 12.56 15.51 7.19
CA ASP A 28 13.71 15.93 6.38
C ASP A 28 13.38 16.19 4.90
N GLY A 29 12.15 15.90 4.46
CA GLY A 29 11.69 16.10 3.09
C GLY A 29 12.31 15.14 2.07
N SER A 30 12.96 14.06 2.53
CA SER A 30 13.53 13.05 1.65
C SER A 30 12.46 12.34 0.80
N THR A 31 12.87 11.91 -0.39
CA THR A 31 11.98 11.27 -1.38
C THR A 31 12.53 9.91 -1.83
N MET A 32 11.63 9.07 -2.35
CA MET A 32 11.90 7.78 -2.97
C MET A 32 11.23 7.68 -4.34
N LYS A 33 11.72 6.78 -5.20
CA LYS A 33 11.04 6.44 -6.44
C LYS A 33 9.83 5.55 -6.17
N ALA A 34 8.70 5.86 -6.79
CA ALA A 34 7.48 5.05 -6.74
C ALA A 34 6.83 4.96 -8.12
N LEU A 35 6.23 3.81 -8.46
CA LEU A 35 5.39 3.67 -9.65
C LEU A 35 3.98 4.15 -9.30
N ALA A 36 3.53 5.24 -9.93
CA ALA A 36 2.24 5.85 -9.65
C ALA A 36 1.33 5.83 -10.89
N TRP A 37 0.03 5.73 -10.64
CA TRP A 37 -1.02 5.69 -11.66
C TRP A 37 -1.48 7.10 -12.06
N PHE A 38 -1.58 7.36 -13.35
CA PHE A 38 -1.94 8.67 -13.93
C PHE A 38 -3.18 8.63 -14.82
N GLY A 39 -3.79 7.45 -14.97
CA GLY A 39 -4.93 7.21 -15.84
C GLY A 39 -4.83 5.84 -16.50
N ASN A 40 -5.87 5.48 -17.25
CA ASN A 40 -5.91 4.21 -17.98
C ASN A 40 -4.70 4.12 -18.92
N ASN A 41 -3.93 3.04 -18.77
CA ASN A 41 -2.68 2.76 -19.48
C ASN A 41 -1.54 3.77 -19.24
N ASP A 42 -1.60 4.57 -18.18
CA ASP A 42 -0.58 5.59 -17.86
C ASP A 42 -0.07 5.38 -16.43
N VAL A 43 1.13 4.80 -16.33
CA VAL A 43 1.87 4.68 -15.07
C VAL A 43 3.25 5.29 -15.24
N ARG A 44 3.74 5.96 -14.21
CA ARG A 44 5.00 6.72 -14.26
C ARG A 44 5.78 6.50 -12.99
N VAL A 45 7.11 6.44 -13.12
CA VAL A 45 7.98 6.51 -11.95
C VAL A 45 8.10 7.97 -11.55
N VAL A 46 7.72 8.27 -10.30
CA VAL A 46 7.75 9.61 -9.71
C VAL A 46 8.62 9.63 -8.46
N ASP A 47 9.01 10.82 -8.02
CA ASP A 47 9.53 11.02 -6.67
C ASP A 47 8.34 11.20 -5.70
N ALA A 48 8.23 10.32 -4.72
CA ALA A 48 7.26 10.35 -3.64
C ALA A 48 7.97 10.60 -2.30
N PRO A 49 7.33 11.25 -1.31
CA PRO A 49 7.92 11.41 0.02
C PRO A 49 8.24 10.06 0.66
N ILE A 50 9.36 9.95 1.37
CA ILE A 50 9.62 8.77 2.19
C ILE A 50 8.63 8.79 3.37
N PRO A 51 7.90 7.68 3.63
CA PRO A 51 6.97 7.61 4.75
C PRO A 51 7.69 7.58 6.09
N ASP A 52 6.97 7.93 7.14
CA ASP A 52 7.33 7.74 8.53
C ASP A 52 6.16 7.09 9.30
N ILE A 53 6.43 6.61 10.50
CA ILE A 53 5.47 5.95 11.40
C ILE A 53 4.30 6.89 11.69
N THR A 54 3.12 6.53 11.21
CA THR A 54 1.88 7.28 11.41
C THR A 54 1.20 6.81 12.68
N GLU A 55 1.01 5.50 12.78
CA GLU A 55 0.36 4.78 13.87
C GLU A 55 1.34 3.85 14.60
N ASP A 56 1.00 3.47 15.83
CA ASP A 56 1.88 2.69 16.71
C ASP A 56 2.20 1.28 16.20
N ASN A 57 1.41 0.76 15.25
CA ASN A 57 1.54 -0.56 14.65
C ASN A 57 2.10 -0.52 13.21
N ASP A 58 2.60 0.63 12.75
CA ASP A 58 3.18 0.72 11.40
C ASP A 58 4.55 0.05 11.32
N VAL A 59 4.90 -0.38 10.11
CA VAL A 59 6.25 -0.83 9.75
C VAL A 59 6.65 -0.12 8.47
N ILE A 60 7.80 0.55 8.51
CA ILE A 60 8.44 1.11 7.32
C ILE A 60 9.41 0.06 6.78
N LEU A 61 9.16 -0.36 5.54
CA LEU A 61 9.95 -1.37 4.84
C LEU A 61 10.71 -0.71 3.69
N GLN A 62 12.04 -0.85 3.68
CA GLN A 62 12.82 -0.58 2.49
C GLN A 62 12.61 -1.72 1.50
N VAL A 63 11.79 -1.48 0.48
CA VAL A 63 11.50 -2.46 -0.58
C VAL A 63 12.79 -2.78 -1.34
N THR A 64 13.18 -4.06 -1.36
CA THR A 64 14.35 -4.56 -2.11
C THR A 64 13.98 -5.37 -3.34
N GLY A 65 12.72 -5.84 -3.40
CA GLY A 65 12.19 -6.59 -4.53
C GLY A 65 10.67 -6.57 -4.53
N THR A 66 10.09 -6.58 -5.74
CA THR A 66 8.65 -6.64 -5.97
C THR A 66 8.39 -7.42 -7.26
N THR A 67 7.22 -8.03 -7.37
CA THR A 67 6.73 -8.68 -8.59
C THR A 67 5.53 -7.93 -9.16
N ILE A 68 5.21 -8.23 -10.42
CA ILE A 68 3.98 -7.76 -11.08
C ILE A 68 2.99 -8.91 -11.03
N CYS A 69 1.82 -8.66 -10.47
CA CYS A 69 0.72 -9.61 -10.44
C CYS A 69 -0.20 -9.41 -11.65
N GLY A 70 -0.91 -10.46 -12.06
CA GLY A 70 -1.95 -10.32 -13.09
C GLY A 70 -3.05 -9.33 -12.69
N SER A 71 -3.33 -9.19 -11.40
CA SER A 71 -4.33 -8.25 -10.87
C SER A 71 -3.92 -6.78 -11.02
N ASP A 72 -2.62 -6.46 -11.15
CA ASP A 72 -2.17 -5.10 -11.41
C ASP A 72 -2.69 -4.58 -12.76
N LEU A 73 -3.00 -5.47 -13.71
CA LEU A 73 -3.59 -5.09 -14.99
C LEU A 73 -5.00 -4.51 -14.85
N HIS A 74 -5.78 -4.93 -13.84
CA HIS A 74 -7.08 -4.33 -13.58
C HIS A 74 -6.94 -2.86 -13.15
N LEU A 75 -5.88 -2.52 -12.40
CA LEU A 75 -5.55 -1.14 -12.02
C LEU A 75 -5.06 -0.36 -13.24
N PHE A 76 -4.16 -0.96 -14.03
CA PHE A 76 -3.60 -0.34 -15.24
C PHE A 76 -4.68 0.02 -16.27
N HIS A 77 -5.66 -0.86 -16.49
CA HIS A 77 -6.78 -0.60 -17.40
C HIS A 77 -7.90 0.27 -16.80
N GLY A 78 -7.79 0.67 -15.53
CA GLY A 78 -8.77 1.53 -14.86
C GLY A 78 -10.08 0.82 -14.54
N GLU A 79 -10.05 -0.49 -14.31
CA GLU A 79 -11.23 -1.29 -13.95
C GLU A 79 -11.64 -1.09 -12.47
N ILE A 80 -10.76 -0.50 -11.66
CA ILE A 80 -11.03 -0.13 -10.27
C ILE A 80 -11.39 1.35 -10.19
N MET A 81 -12.68 1.64 -10.02
CA MET A 81 -13.26 2.99 -10.06
C MET A 81 -12.78 3.92 -8.93
N THR A 82 -12.19 3.38 -7.87
CA THR A 82 -11.71 4.15 -6.72
C THR A 82 -10.28 4.68 -6.88
N MET A 83 -9.58 4.31 -7.97
CA MET A 83 -8.22 4.75 -8.24
C MET A 83 -8.15 6.27 -8.44
N GLN A 84 -7.17 6.90 -7.79
CA GLN A 84 -6.88 8.32 -7.91
C GLN A 84 -5.54 8.54 -8.60
N LYS A 85 -5.45 9.66 -9.31
CA LYS A 85 -4.19 10.08 -9.94
C LYS A 85 -3.14 10.29 -8.85
N GLY A 86 -2.01 9.60 -8.99
CA GLY A 86 -0.91 9.62 -8.03
C GLY A 86 -0.86 8.40 -7.12
N ASP A 87 -1.87 7.52 -7.15
CA ASP A 87 -1.86 6.29 -6.36
C ASP A 87 -0.63 5.43 -6.69
N ILE A 88 0.10 5.03 -5.65
CA ILE A 88 1.28 4.18 -5.76
C ILE A 88 0.82 2.73 -5.92
N LEU A 89 1.36 2.05 -6.93
CA LEU A 89 1.00 0.67 -7.27
C LEU A 89 1.97 -0.35 -6.66
N GLY A 90 1.52 -1.61 -6.64
CA GLY A 90 2.31 -2.77 -6.23
C GLY A 90 1.84 -3.33 -4.89
N HIS A 91 1.47 -4.62 -4.89
CA HIS A 91 0.97 -5.32 -3.70
C HIS A 91 1.73 -6.63 -3.42
N GLU A 92 2.81 -6.90 -4.15
CA GLU A 92 3.65 -8.09 -4.01
C GLU A 92 5.12 -7.71 -3.79
N PHE A 93 5.48 -7.29 -2.58
CA PHE A 93 6.82 -6.80 -2.28
C PHE A 93 7.46 -7.48 -1.06
N MET A 94 8.79 -7.41 -1.03
CA MET A 94 9.62 -7.80 0.10
C MET A 94 10.73 -6.77 0.32
N GLY A 95 11.30 -6.76 1.51
CA GLY A 95 12.28 -5.75 1.86
C GLY A 95 12.89 -5.94 3.23
N LYS A 96 13.67 -4.94 3.63
CA LYS A 96 14.27 -4.86 4.95
C LYS A 96 13.44 -3.94 5.83
N VAL A 97 13.16 -4.36 7.06
CA VAL A 97 12.52 -3.50 8.05
C VAL A 97 13.49 -2.36 8.36
N GLU A 98 13.02 -1.13 8.15
CA GLU A 98 13.81 0.07 8.43
C GLU A 98 13.41 0.70 9.76
N LYS A 99 12.10 0.80 10.02
CA LYS A 99 11.53 1.40 11.23
C LYS A 99 10.23 0.70 11.60
N VAL A 100 9.94 0.63 12.88
CA VAL A 100 8.68 0.09 13.42
C VAL A 100 8.02 1.09 14.35
N GLY A 101 6.71 0.98 14.52
CA GLY A 101 5.95 1.73 15.51
C GLY A 101 6.20 1.22 16.94
N LYS A 102 5.78 2.02 17.92
CA LYS A 102 6.10 1.81 19.34
C LYS A 102 5.51 0.53 19.96
N ASN A 103 4.54 -0.11 19.30
CA ASN A 103 3.96 -1.35 19.80
C ASN A 103 4.79 -2.58 19.45
N PHE A 104 5.83 -2.44 18.63
CA PHE A 104 6.76 -3.52 18.36
C PHE A 104 7.96 -3.45 19.34
N PRO A 105 8.36 -4.58 19.95
CA PRO A 105 9.47 -4.60 20.91
C PRO A 105 10.81 -4.40 20.20
N ASP A 106 11.71 -3.59 20.75
CA ASP A 106 12.99 -3.12 20.16
C ASP A 106 13.97 -4.19 19.59
N ARG A 107 13.63 -5.48 19.61
CA ARG A 107 14.60 -6.58 19.49
C ARG A 107 14.10 -7.87 18.86
N LEU A 108 13.41 -7.84 17.71
CA LEU A 108 12.97 -9.07 17.02
C LEU A 108 12.98 -9.08 15.47
N TRP A 109 13.73 -8.22 14.78
CA TRP A 109 13.84 -8.24 13.31
C TRP A 109 15.25 -7.95 12.80
#